data_AF-A0A3R7VS63-F1
#
_entry.id   AF-A0A3R7VS63-F1
#
_cell.length_a   1.000
_cell.length_b   1.000
_cell.length_c   1.000
_cell.angle_alpha   90.00
_cell.angle_beta   90.00
_cell.angle_gamma   90.00
#
_symmetry.space_group_name_H-M   'P 1'
#
loop_
_entity.id
_entity.type
_entity.pdbx_description
1 polymer ?
#
loop_
_entity_poly.entity_id
_entity_poly.type
_entity_poly.pdbx_seq_one_letter_code
_entity_poly.pdbx_strand_id
1 'polypeptide(L)'
;MGIAKIYRTPVESARHEQLKVQCMEYFSAMEKLLDKPSRRYAEKARKALINIKKIAHYRGMELLELYAPSKNEGKKPINGQS
;
A
#
# COMPACT_ATOMS: atom_id res chain seq x y z
N MET A 1 -16.78 -20.64 2.45
CA MET A 1 -15.74 -19.72 2.96
C MET A 1 -16.37 -18.34 3.06
N GLY A 2 -16.60 -17.83 4.27
CA GLY A 2 -17.29 -16.58 4.49
C GLY A 2 -16.48 -15.40 3.97
N ILE A 3 -17.11 -14.52 3.20
CA ILE A 3 -16.55 -13.23 2.76
C ILE A 3 -16.10 -12.49 4.02
N ALA A 4 -14.84 -12.06 4.08
CA ALA A 4 -14.32 -11.31 5.21
C ALA A 4 -15.27 -10.13 5.49
N LYS A 5 -15.81 -10.04 6.71
CA LYS A 5 -16.70 -8.94 7.11
C LYS A 5 -15.90 -7.64 7.05
N ILE A 6 -16.15 -6.81 6.05
CA ILE A 6 -15.48 -5.51 5.88
C ILE A 6 -16.19 -4.51 6.80
N TYR A 7 -15.58 -4.23 7.94
CA TYR A 7 -16.12 -3.27 8.92
C TYR A 7 -15.82 -1.82 8.55
N ARG A 8 -14.72 -1.55 7.83
CA ARG A 8 -14.35 -0.23 7.32
C ARG A 8 -13.62 -0.36 5.98
N THR A 9 -14.07 0.35 4.94
CA THR A 9 -13.27 0.53 3.73
C THR A 9 -12.10 1.41 4.10
N PRO A 10 -10.85 1.01 3.86
CA PRO A 10 -9.71 1.78 4.27
C PRO A 10 -9.66 3.01 3.37
N VAL A 11 -9.96 4.17 3.95
CA VAL A 11 -9.84 5.46 3.28
C VAL A 11 -8.39 5.59 2.79
N GLU A 12 -8.20 6.23 1.62
CA GLU A 12 -6.88 6.52 1.12
C GLU A 12 -6.15 7.40 2.13
N SER A 13 -5.27 6.79 2.93
CA SER A 13 -4.46 7.50 3.90
C SER A 13 -3.33 8.22 3.19
N ALA A 14 -2.72 9.22 3.84
CA ALA A 14 -1.50 9.84 3.34
C ALA A 14 -0.41 8.80 3.00
N ARG A 15 -0.36 7.67 3.71
CA ARG A 15 0.57 6.56 3.42
C ARG A 15 0.18 5.77 2.17
N HIS A 16 -1.10 5.64 1.86
CA HIS A 16 -1.54 5.05 0.60
C HIS A 16 -1.08 5.89 -0.60
N GLU A 17 -1.23 7.22 -0.52
CA GLU A 17 -0.74 8.13 -1.55
C GLU A 17 0.79 8.09 -1.68
N GLN A 18 1.51 8.11 -0.56
CA GLN A 18 2.97 7.93 -0.57
C GLN A 18 3.40 6.62 -1.22
N LEU A 19 2.66 5.52 -0.97
CA LEU A 19 2.94 4.24 -1.61
C LEU A 19 2.76 4.32 -3.13
N LYS A 20 1.67 4.93 -3.60
CA LYS A 20 1.42 5.14 -5.05
C LYS A 20 2.56 5.94 -5.69
N VAL A 21 2.97 7.06 -5.08
CA VAL A 21 4.07 7.90 -5.59
C VAL A 21 5.35 7.10 -5.70
N GLN A 22 5.72 6.34 -4.66
CA GLN A 22 6.95 5.53 -4.70
C GLN A 22 6.87 4.39 -5.73
N CYS A 23 5.71 3.77 -5.92
CA CYS A 23 5.49 2.80 -7.00
C CYS A 23 5.70 3.44 -8.38
N MET A 24 5.12 4.62 -8.62
CA MET A 24 5.29 5.35 -9.88
C MET A 24 6.76 5.72 -10.13
N GLU A 25 7.48 6.17 -9.09
CA GLU A 25 8.92 6.46 -9.18
C GLU A 25 9.74 5.21 -9.54
N TYR A 26 9.42 4.06 -8.91
CA TYR A 26 10.07 2.80 -9.21
C TYR A 26 9.85 2.36 -10.65
N PHE A 27 8.59 2.29 -11.10
CA PHE A 27 8.27 1.85 -12.46
C PHE A 27 8.85 2.77 -13.51
N SER A 28 8.76 4.10 -13.31
CA SER A 28 9.36 5.08 -14.22
C SER A 28 10.89 4.96 -14.30
N ALA A 29 11.55 4.64 -13.18
CA ALA A 29 13.00 4.43 -13.16
C ALA A 29 13.39 3.10 -13.81
N MET A 30 12.60 2.04 -13.61
CA MET A 30 12.81 0.74 -14.24
C MET A 30 12.59 0.79 -15.74
N GLU A 31 11.54 1.45 -16.23
CA GLU A 31 11.29 1.65 -17.66
C GLU A 31 12.48 2.35 -18.32
N LYS A 32 12.98 3.44 -17.73
CA LYS A 32 14.18 4.14 -18.21
C LYS A 32 15.44 3.29 -18.13
N LEU A 33 15.55 2.40 -17.14
CA LEU A 33 16.69 1.49 -17.00
C LEU A 33 16.66 0.40 -18.08
N LEU A 34 15.48 -0.12 -18.42
CA LEU A 34 15.27 -1.11 -19.47
C LEU A 34 15.53 -0.51 -20.86
N ASP A 35 15.09 0.73 -21.09
CA ASP A 35 15.38 1.49 -22.31
C ASP A 35 16.86 1.85 -22.42
N LYS A 36 17.43 2.39 -21.34
CA LYS A 36 18.83 2.83 -21.28
C LYS A 36 19.51 2.37 -19.99
N PRO A 37 20.29 1.27 -20.04
CA PRO A 37 21.06 0.80 -18.89
C PRO A 37 21.96 1.91 -18.33
N SER A 38 21.64 2.37 -17.11
CA SER A 38 22.36 3.44 -16.44
C SER A 38 22.36 3.22 -14.94
N ARG A 39 23.55 3.36 -14.33
CA ARG A 39 23.73 3.31 -12.87
C ARG A 39 22.78 4.26 -12.14
N ARG A 40 22.53 5.45 -12.70
CA ARG A 40 21.62 6.45 -12.10
C ARG A 40 20.19 5.92 -11.99
N TYR A 41 19.66 5.28 -13.02
CA TYR A 41 18.30 4.72 -13.00
C TYR A 41 18.21 3.50 -12.10
N ALA A 42 19.25 2.65 -12.07
CA ALA A 42 19.34 1.53 -11.14
C ALA A 42 19.34 1.98 -9.67
N GLU A 43 20.11 3.01 -9.32
CA GLU A 43 20.13 3.56 -7.96
C GLU A 43 18.77 4.20 -7.58
N LYS A 44 18.13 4.91 -8.52
CA LYS A 44 16.78 5.47 -8.30
C LYS A 44 15.73 4.37 -8.06
N ALA A 45 15.69 3.35 -8.92
CA ALA A 45 14.78 2.22 -8.77
C ALA A 45 15.02 1.49 -7.44
N ARG A 46 16.29 1.26 -7.07
CA ARG A 46 16.63 0.63 -5.78
C ARG A 46 16.14 1.46 -4.59
N LYS A 47 16.34 2.78 -4.59
CA LYS A 47 15.88 3.68 -3.52
C LYS A 47 14.35 3.66 -3.40
N ALA A 48 13.64 3.79 -4.52
CA ALA A 48 12.19 3.72 -4.56
C ALA A 48 11.68 2.36 -4.02
N LEU A 49 12.32 1.25 -4.41
CA LEU A 49 11.95 -0.08 -3.92
C LEU A 49 12.13 -0.25 -2.41
N ILE A 50 13.20 0.30 -1.83
CA ILE A 50 13.40 0.29 -0.36
C ILE A 50 12.27 1.08 0.33
N ASN A 51 11.90 2.24 -0.20
CA ASN A 51 10.81 3.05 0.33
C ASN A 51 9.45 2.37 0.19
N ILE A 52 9.17 1.74 -0.96
CA ILE A 52 7.95 0.94 -1.18
C ILE A 52 7.82 -0.10 -0.08
N LYS A 53 8.88 -0.88 0.21
CA LYS A 53 8.84 -1.90 1.26
C LYS A 53 8.49 -1.30 2.63
N LYS A 54 9.12 -0.18 2.98
CA LYS A 54 8.89 0.50 4.26
C LYS A 54 7.45 1.03 4.38
N ILE A 55 6.97 1.74 3.36
CA ILE A 55 5.63 2.36 3.37
C ILE A 55 4.53 1.29 3.28
N ALA A 56 4.72 0.26 2.44
CA ALA A 56 3.80 -0.86 2.34
C ALA A 56 3.67 -1.62 3.67
N HIS A 57 4.78 -1.83 4.39
CA HIS A 57 4.74 -2.45 5.71
C HIS A 57 3.90 -1.61 6.70
N TYR A 58 4.17 -0.31 6.81
CA TYR A 58 3.40 0.57 7.68
C TYR A 58 1.93 0.67 7.28
N ARG A 59 1.63 0.71 5.98
CA ARG A 59 0.27 0.69 5.48
C ARG A 59 -0.43 -0.63 5.82
N GLY A 60 0.26 -1.76 5.70
CA GLY A 60 -0.23 -3.06 6.14
C GLY A 60 -0.61 -3.06 7.62
N MET A 61 0.23 -2.49 8.49
CA MET A 61 -0.08 -2.34 9.92
C MET A 61 -1.32 -1.46 10.16
N GLU A 62 -1.45 -0.32 9.47
CA GLU A 62 -2.66 0.51 9.55
C GLU A 62 -3.93 -0.25 9.16
N LEU A 63 -3.85 -1.03 8.08
CA LEU A 63 -4.97 -1.84 7.61
C LEU A 63 -5.33 -2.90 8.65
N LEU A 64 -4.34 -3.61 9.20
CA LEU A 64 -4.56 -4.61 10.25
C LEU A 64 -5.22 -3.99 11.49
N GLU A 65 -4.82 -2.79 11.89
CA GLU A 65 -5.47 -2.05 12.99
C GLU A 65 -6.91 -1.66 12.65
N LEU A 66 -7.17 -1.18 11.42
CA LEU A 66 -8.52 -0.83 10.97
C LEU A 66 -9.45 -2.04 10.93
N TYR A 67 -8.92 -3.23 10.64
CA TYR A 67 -9.67 -4.48 10.59
C TYR A 67 -9.64 -5.26 11.92
N ALA A 68 -8.90 -4.81 12.93
CA ALA A 68 -8.79 -5.49 14.21
C ALA A 68 -10.18 -5.65 14.88
N PRO A 69 -10.58 -6.86 15.32
CA PRO A 69 -11.88 -7.11 15.93
C PRO A 69 -12.18 -6.19 17.11
N SER A 70 -11.20 -5.97 17.99
CA SER A 70 -11.31 -5.09 19.17
C SER A 70 -11.60 -3.62 18.83
N LYS A 71 -11.25 -3.17 17.62
CA LYS A 71 -11.55 -1.80 17.14
C LYS A 71 -12.89 -1.72 16.40
N ASN A 72 -13.48 -2.87 16.07
CA ASN A 72 -14.71 -3.02 15.29
C ASN A 72 -15.89 -3.61 16.09
N GLU A 73 -15.67 -4.00 17.35
CA GLU A 73 -16.74 -4.34 18.30
C GLU A 73 -17.80 -3.23 18.35
N GLY A 74 -19.07 -3.63 18.23
CA GLY A 74 -20.22 -2.72 18.22
C GLY A 74 -20.44 -1.92 16.93
N LYS A 75 -19.56 -2.02 15.92
CA LYS A 75 -19.73 -1.33 14.62
C LYS A 75 -20.40 -2.23 13.58
N LYS A 76 -21.30 -1.65 12.79
CA LYS A 76 -21.97 -2.36 11.68
C LYS A 76 -21.04 -2.45 10.45
N PRO A 77 -20.97 -3.60 9.76
CA PRO A 77 -20.20 -3.74 8.53
C PRO A 77 -20.77 -2.88 7.39
N ILE A 78 -19.89 -2.35 6.53
CA ILE A 78 -20.28 -1.39 5.47
C ILE A 78 -21.00 -2.07 4.31
N ASN A 79 -20.59 -3.29 3.95
CA ASN A 79 -21.20 -4.05 2.84
C ASN A 79 -22.21 -5.10 3.35
N GLY A 80 -23.06 -4.72 4.30
CA GLY A 80 -24.02 -5.61 4.92
C GLY A 80 -24.72 -6.54 3.93
N GLN A 81 -24.45 -7.84 4.04
CA GLN A 81 -25.41 -8.86 3.67
C GLN A 81 -25.67 -9.68 4.92
N SER A 82 -26.90 -9.54 5.37
CA SER A 82 -27.59 -10.34 6.38
C SER A 82 -27.61 -11.81 6.01
#